data_AF-A0A972Q6Z3-F1
#
_entry.id   AF-A0A972Q6Z3-F1
#
_cell.length_a   1.000
_cell.length_b   1.000
_cell.length_c   1.000
_cell.angle_alpha   90.00
_cell.angle_beta   90.00
_cell.angle_gamma   90.00
#
_symmetry.space_group_name_H-M   'P 1'
#
loop_
_entity.id
_entity.type
_entity.pdbx_description
1 polymer ?
#
loop_
_entity_poly.entity_id
_entity_poly.type
_entity_poly.pdbx_seq_one_letter_code
_entity_poly.pdbx_strand_id
1 'polypeptide(L)'
;KGFAAWFQSRMLIQYSELYKRVFGEAFKAEIEKVPNYRIKTPLQRCIQLLKRHRDINFINDQDNKPASILITTLAANAYENEADIVDAMVNIIDRMPSFLVRRNGVAWVPNPIDPTENFADRWVDNPNRERNFGYWLQKVKSDFNRILTCYDSDSARKILTPIFGERVSNSSIAKLEEKSQSQAPFDNSVLQKTPPIVNITNPPKPWRA
;
A
#
# COMPACT_ATOMS: atom_id res chain seq x y z
N LYS A 1 -12.54 -20.73 -14.55
CA LYS A 1 -11.15 -20.88 -14.02
C LYS A 1 -10.16 -19.83 -14.56
N GLY A 2 -10.46 -19.09 -15.64
CA GLY A 2 -9.52 -18.14 -16.25
C GLY A 2 -9.12 -16.94 -15.37
N PHE A 3 -10.09 -16.15 -14.89
CA PHE A 3 -9.77 -14.86 -14.23
C PHE A 3 -8.90 -15.02 -12.98
N ALA A 4 -9.15 -16.06 -12.18
CA ALA A 4 -8.34 -16.35 -11.00
C ALA A 4 -6.89 -16.69 -11.36
N ALA A 5 -6.67 -17.50 -12.40
CA ALA A 5 -5.33 -17.85 -12.87
C ALA A 5 -4.60 -16.62 -13.46
N TRP A 6 -5.30 -15.79 -14.24
CA TRP A 6 -4.75 -14.51 -14.71
C TRP A 6 -4.37 -13.61 -13.54
N PHE A 7 -5.25 -13.45 -12.54
CA PHE A 7 -4.95 -12.62 -11.39
C PHE A 7 -3.75 -13.15 -10.60
N GLN A 8 -3.62 -14.47 -10.45
CA GLN A 8 -2.46 -15.10 -9.83
C GLN A 8 -1.17 -14.83 -10.60
N SER A 9 -1.19 -14.86 -11.94
CA SER A 9 0.00 -14.57 -12.74
C SER A 9 0.51 -13.13 -12.54
N ARG A 10 -0.39 -12.17 -12.29
CA ARG A 10 -0.02 -10.77 -12.00
C ARG A 10 0.75 -10.57 -10.69
N MET A 11 0.74 -11.55 -9.79
CA MET A 11 1.41 -11.46 -8.49
C MET A 11 2.39 -12.59 -8.22
N LEU A 12 2.69 -13.42 -9.22
CA LEU A 12 3.44 -14.67 -9.04
C LEU A 12 4.84 -14.41 -8.47
N ILE A 13 5.55 -13.39 -8.97
CA ILE A 13 6.91 -13.06 -8.53
C ILE A 13 6.91 -12.78 -7.03
N GLN A 14 6.08 -11.85 -6.57
CA GLN A 14 6.05 -11.47 -5.16
C GLN A 14 5.40 -12.52 -4.26
N TYR A 15 4.49 -13.31 -4.79
CA TYR A 15 3.99 -14.48 -4.07
C TYR A 15 5.12 -15.48 -3.80
N SER A 16 5.92 -15.82 -4.82
CA SER A 16 7.05 -16.73 -4.67
C SER A 16 8.13 -16.19 -3.73
N GLU A 17 8.45 -14.90 -3.80
CA GLU A 17 9.43 -14.29 -2.89
C GLU A 17 8.96 -14.28 -1.44
N LEU A 18 7.69 -13.93 -1.19
CA LEU A 18 7.13 -13.98 0.16
C LEU A 18 7.05 -15.42 0.68
N TYR A 19 6.71 -16.37 -0.18
CA TYR A 19 6.68 -17.78 0.18
C TYR A 19 8.05 -18.27 0.63
N LYS A 20 9.11 -17.98 -0.14
CA LYS A 20 10.50 -18.32 0.24
C LYS A 20 10.88 -17.71 1.58
N ARG A 21 10.50 -16.46 1.85
CA ARG A 21 10.82 -15.79 3.13
C ARG A 21 10.11 -16.43 4.33
N VAL A 22 8.87 -16.90 4.17
CA VAL A 22 8.07 -17.45 5.26
C VAL A 22 8.40 -18.92 5.53
N PHE A 23 8.62 -19.71 4.48
CA PHE A 23 8.77 -21.17 4.59
C PHE A 23 10.20 -21.66 4.32
N GLY A 24 11.09 -20.82 3.78
CA GLY A 24 12.45 -21.21 3.38
C GLY A 24 12.51 -21.85 1.98
N GLU A 25 13.72 -22.00 1.45
CA GLU A 25 13.95 -22.48 0.07
C GLU A 25 13.58 -23.96 -0.12
N ALA A 26 13.66 -24.76 0.94
CA ALA A 26 13.37 -26.20 0.92
C ALA A 26 11.90 -26.54 0.65
N PHE A 27 10.98 -25.57 0.78
CA PHE A 27 9.53 -25.78 0.61
C PHE A 27 9.02 -25.45 -0.80
N LYS A 28 9.91 -25.22 -1.79
CA LYS A 28 9.54 -24.93 -3.19
C LYS A 28 8.65 -26.01 -3.83
N ALA A 29 8.81 -27.28 -3.43
CA ALA A 29 8.08 -28.40 -4.02
C ALA A 29 6.59 -28.45 -3.64
N GLU A 30 6.13 -27.65 -2.68
CA GLU A 30 4.77 -27.73 -2.12
C GLU A 30 3.98 -26.40 -2.17
N ILE A 31 4.35 -25.47 -3.06
CA ILE A 31 3.69 -24.16 -3.18
C ILE A 31 2.16 -24.29 -3.37
N GLU A 32 1.69 -25.34 -4.05
CA GLU A 32 0.27 -25.59 -4.26
C GLU A 32 -0.48 -26.06 -2.99
N LYS A 33 0.23 -26.55 -1.95
CA LYS A 33 -0.36 -27.09 -0.72
C LYS A 33 -0.55 -26.06 0.39
N VAL A 34 0.10 -24.90 0.30
CA VAL A 34 -0.07 -23.84 1.30
C VAL A 34 -1.36 -23.08 1.00
N PRO A 35 -2.28 -22.98 1.98
CA PRO A 35 -3.50 -22.24 1.75
C PRO A 35 -3.20 -20.77 1.39
N ASN A 36 -3.72 -20.32 0.25
CA ASN A 36 -3.54 -18.97 -0.31
C ASN A 36 -3.92 -17.83 0.64
N TYR A 37 -4.59 -18.10 1.77
CA TYR A 37 -4.93 -17.08 2.78
C TYR A 37 -3.78 -16.74 3.74
N ARG A 38 -2.72 -17.56 3.84
CA ARG A 38 -1.62 -17.31 4.79
C ARG A 38 -0.68 -16.19 4.35
N ILE A 39 -0.51 -16.01 3.04
CA ILE A 39 0.38 -14.97 2.47
C ILE A 39 -0.44 -14.07 1.57
N LYS A 40 -0.37 -12.75 1.83
CA LYS A 40 -0.95 -11.72 0.96
C LYS A 40 0.14 -10.89 0.31
N THR A 41 0.12 -10.86 -1.02
CA THR A 41 1.05 -10.07 -1.83
C THR A 41 0.77 -8.57 -1.72
N PRO A 42 1.73 -7.70 -2.07
CA PRO A 42 1.50 -6.26 -2.13
C PRO A 42 0.28 -5.88 -2.99
N LEU A 43 0.14 -6.49 -4.18
CA LEU A 43 -1.04 -6.30 -5.04
C LEU A 43 -2.36 -6.60 -4.32
N GLN A 44 -2.45 -7.76 -3.66
CA GLN A 44 -3.67 -8.14 -2.94
C GLN A 44 -3.99 -7.15 -1.83
N ARG A 45 -2.98 -6.71 -1.07
CA ARG A 45 -3.17 -5.71 -0.01
C ARG A 45 -3.61 -4.36 -0.57
N CYS A 46 -3.02 -3.91 -1.67
CA CYS A 46 -3.41 -2.66 -2.33
C CYS A 46 -4.87 -2.71 -2.77
N ILE A 47 -5.29 -3.79 -3.44
CA ILE A 47 -6.69 -3.97 -3.86
C ILE A 47 -7.65 -3.97 -2.66
N GLN A 48 -7.27 -4.59 -1.54
CA GLN A 48 -8.09 -4.57 -0.32
C GLN A 48 -8.27 -3.14 0.22
N LEU A 49 -7.20 -2.36 0.27
CA LEU A 49 -7.24 -0.97 0.71
C LEU A 49 -8.05 -0.08 -0.25
N LEU A 50 -7.86 -0.23 -1.57
CA LEU A 50 -8.63 0.50 -2.58
C LEU A 50 -10.13 0.20 -2.48
N LYS A 51 -10.51 -1.08 -2.35
CA LYS A 51 -11.91 -1.48 -2.17
C LYS A 51 -12.50 -0.95 -0.87
N ARG A 52 -11.73 -0.98 0.22
CA ARG A 52 -12.15 -0.40 1.51
C ARG A 52 -12.38 1.11 1.39
N HIS A 53 -11.45 1.83 0.79
CA HIS A 53 -11.57 3.26 0.53
C HIS A 53 -12.83 3.57 -0.27
N ARG A 54 -13.09 2.79 -1.34
CA ARG A 54 -14.33 2.86 -2.12
C ARG A 54 -15.57 2.64 -1.27
N ASP A 55 -15.62 1.58 -0.47
CA ASP A 55 -16.80 1.26 0.34
C ASP A 55 -17.14 2.36 1.35
N ILE A 56 -16.13 3.08 1.87
CA ILE A 56 -16.34 4.21 2.78
C ILE A 56 -16.86 5.45 2.04
N ASN A 57 -16.25 5.80 0.90
CA ASN A 57 -16.68 6.97 0.11
C ASN A 57 -18.11 6.84 -0.42
N PHE A 58 -18.59 5.61 -0.59
CA PHE A 58 -19.92 5.31 -1.12
C PHE A 58 -20.83 4.65 -0.07
N ILE A 59 -20.57 4.84 1.23
CA ILE A 59 -21.36 4.21 2.30
C ILE A 59 -22.86 4.51 2.14
N ASN A 60 -23.20 5.74 1.71
CA ASN A 60 -24.56 6.23 1.50
C ASN A 60 -25.02 6.16 0.02
N ASP A 61 -24.21 5.60 -0.90
CA ASP A 61 -24.51 5.51 -2.34
C ASP A 61 -24.00 4.19 -2.92
N GLN A 62 -24.59 3.08 -2.46
CA GLN A 62 -24.13 1.73 -2.81
C GLN A 62 -24.40 1.36 -4.28
N ASP A 63 -25.43 1.95 -4.90
CA ASP A 63 -25.89 1.60 -6.25
C ASP A 63 -25.01 2.22 -7.36
N ASN A 64 -24.34 3.33 -7.05
CA ASN A 64 -23.47 4.04 -7.99
C ASN A 64 -21.99 3.92 -7.62
N LYS A 65 -21.63 3.07 -6.65
CA LYS A 65 -20.23 2.86 -6.29
C LYS A 65 -19.46 2.16 -7.41
N PRO A 66 -18.16 2.48 -7.61
CA PRO A 66 -17.27 1.74 -8.52
C PRO A 66 -17.42 0.23 -8.40
N ALA A 67 -17.44 -0.54 -9.50
CA ALA A 67 -17.51 -1.99 -9.40
C ALA A 67 -16.20 -2.58 -8.86
N SER A 68 -16.30 -3.59 -7.98
CA SER A 68 -15.12 -4.25 -7.41
C SER A 68 -14.24 -4.92 -8.47
N ILE A 69 -14.84 -5.42 -9.55
CA ILE A 69 -14.11 -6.06 -10.66
C ILE A 69 -13.28 -5.05 -11.46
N LEU A 70 -13.77 -3.81 -11.62
CA LEU A 70 -13.01 -2.73 -12.26
C LEU A 70 -11.76 -2.39 -11.46
N ILE A 71 -11.92 -2.17 -10.15
CA ILE A 71 -10.78 -1.86 -9.26
C ILE A 71 -9.75 -2.98 -9.30
N THR A 72 -10.19 -4.24 -9.18
CA THR A 72 -9.27 -5.39 -9.22
C THR A 72 -8.55 -5.50 -10.56
N THR A 73 -9.26 -5.35 -11.67
CA THR A 73 -8.68 -5.53 -13.01
C THR A 73 -7.68 -4.43 -13.34
N LEU A 74 -8.06 -3.16 -13.12
CA LEU A 74 -7.21 -2.01 -13.39
C LEU A 74 -5.97 -2.00 -12.49
N ALA A 75 -6.13 -2.29 -11.19
CA ALA A 75 -4.99 -2.37 -10.28
C ALA A 75 -4.02 -3.50 -10.63
N ALA A 76 -4.53 -4.67 -11.00
CA ALA A 76 -3.69 -5.80 -11.40
C ALA A 76 -2.96 -5.54 -12.71
N ASN A 77 -3.58 -4.84 -13.67
CA ASN A 77 -2.92 -4.38 -14.90
C ASN A 77 -1.82 -3.34 -14.61
N ALA A 78 -2.06 -2.43 -13.66
CA ALA A 78 -1.13 -1.37 -13.29
C ALA A 78 0.05 -1.81 -12.41
N TYR A 79 -0.05 -2.98 -11.77
CA TYR A 79 0.97 -3.49 -10.87
C TYR A 79 2.15 -4.11 -11.63
N GLU A 80 3.36 -3.81 -11.18
CA GLU A 80 4.63 -4.19 -11.83
C GLU A 80 5.52 -5.04 -10.90
N ASN A 81 4.92 -5.77 -9.97
CA ASN A 81 5.62 -6.61 -8.99
C ASN A 81 6.44 -5.85 -7.95
N GLU A 82 6.02 -4.65 -7.56
CA GLU A 82 6.62 -3.91 -6.45
C GLU A 82 6.57 -4.75 -5.16
N ALA A 83 7.70 -4.79 -4.42
CA ALA A 83 7.84 -5.57 -3.19
C ALA A 83 7.25 -4.86 -1.97
N ASP A 84 7.38 -3.54 -1.95
CA ASP A 84 6.84 -2.71 -0.90
C ASP A 84 5.40 -2.29 -1.23
N ILE A 85 4.58 -2.22 -0.18
CA ILE A 85 3.15 -1.89 -0.32
C ILE A 85 2.93 -0.41 -0.66
N VAL A 86 3.78 0.49 -0.18
CA VAL A 86 3.66 1.93 -0.43
C VAL A 86 4.00 2.19 -1.88
N ASP A 87 5.14 1.67 -2.37
CA ASP A 87 5.55 1.79 -3.78
C ASP A 87 4.48 1.19 -4.69
N ALA A 88 4.00 -0.03 -4.38
CA ALA A 88 2.92 -0.68 -5.11
C ALA A 88 1.66 0.20 -5.17
N MET A 89 1.26 0.79 -4.04
CA MET A 89 0.05 1.61 -3.97
C MET A 89 0.16 2.88 -4.80
N VAL A 90 1.26 3.63 -4.66
CA VAL A 90 1.52 4.87 -5.41
C VAL A 90 1.47 4.58 -6.91
N ASN A 91 2.24 3.59 -7.35
CA ASN A 91 2.34 3.23 -8.74
C ASN A 91 1.02 2.68 -9.32
N ILE A 92 0.29 1.85 -8.56
CA ILE A 92 -1.04 1.36 -8.96
C ILE A 92 -2.00 2.54 -9.15
N ILE A 93 -2.11 3.44 -8.18
CA ILE A 93 -3.04 4.58 -8.24
C ILE A 93 -2.72 5.47 -9.45
N ASP A 94 -1.45 5.71 -9.73
CA ASP A 94 -1.03 6.56 -10.84
C ASP A 94 -1.25 5.92 -12.21
N ARG A 95 -1.00 4.61 -12.34
CA ARG A 95 -1.07 3.92 -13.63
C ARG A 95 -2.45 3.33 -13.94
N MET A 96 -3.23 2.92 -12.94
CA MET A 96 -4.52 2.25 -13.17
C MET A 96 -5.52 3.00 -14.07
N PRO A 97 -5.56 4.36 -14.10
CA PRO A 97 -6.45 5.07 -15.01
C PRO A 97 -6.11 4.87 -16.50
N SER A 98 -4.85 4.57 -16.85
CA SER A 98 -4.46 4.38 -18.26
C SER A 98 -5.05 3.12 -18.91
N PHE A 99 -5.50 2.18 -18.09
CA PHE A 99 -6.15 0.94 -18.54
C PHE A 99 -7.67 1.09 -18.71
N LEU A 100 -8.23 2.26 -18.39
CA LEU A 100 -9.57 2.67 -18.78
C LEU A 100 -9.47 3.41 -20.11
N VAL A 101 -9.79 2.73 -21.21
CA VAL A 101 -9.69 3.29 -22.56
C VAL A 101 -11.05 3.68 -23.12
N ARG A 102 -11.08 4.43 -24.22
CA ARG A 102 -12.30 4.69 -24.99
C ARG A 102 -12.27 3.89 -26.29
N ARG A 103 -13.35 3.16 -26.58
CA ARG A 103 -13.56 2.50 -27.88
C ARG A 103 -14.86 3.04 -28.48
N ASN A 104 -14.77 3.72 -29.63
CA ASN A 104 -15.91 4.36 -30.28
C ASN A 104 -16.73 5.27 -29.32
N GLY A 105 -16.04 6.04 -28.48
CA GLY A 105 -16.67 6.92 -27.48
C GLY A 105 -17.13 6.24 -26.18
N VAL A 106 -17.18 4.90 -26.14
CA VAL A 106 -17.61 4.14 -24.95
C VAL A 106 -16.42 3.82 -24.05
N ALA A 107 -16.59 4.00 -22.74
CA ALA A 107 -15.62 3.58 -21.73
C ALA A 107 -15.41 2.06 -21.77
N TRP A 108 -14.15 1.63 -21.77
CA TRP A 108 -13.80 0.24 -21.99
C TRP A 108 -12.72 -0.23 -21.04
N VAL A 109 -13.06 -1.25 -20.24
CA VAL A 109 -12.10 -2.03 -19.44
C VAL A 109 -12.22 -3.48 -19.90
N PRO A 110 -11.26 -3.99 -20.70
CA PRO A 110 -11.38 -5.32 -21.25
C PRO A 110 -11.27 -6.37 -20.14
N ASN A 111 -12.11 -7.41 -20.20
CA ASN A 111 -11.85 -8.61 -19.41
C ASN A 111 -10.51 -9.23 -19.89
N PRO A 112 -9.53 -9.45 -19.00
CA PRO A 112 -8.24 -10.02 -19.39
C PRO A 112 -8.29 -11.45 -19.94
N ILE A 113 -9.40 -12.15 -19.73
CA ILE A 113 -9.63 -13.50 -20.26
C ILE A 113 -10.35 -13.47 -21.60
N ASP A 114 -11.28 -12.53 -21.76
CA ASP A 114 -12.03 -12.32 -22.99
C ASP A 114 -12.08 -10.82 -23.31
N PRO A 115 -11.14 -10.29 -24.11
CA PRO A 115 -11.07 -8.86 -24.41
C PRO A 115 -12.27 -8.30 -25.18
N THR A 116 -13.20 -9.15 -25.62
CA THR A 116 -14.49 -8.75 -26.22
C THR A 116 -15.51 -8.33 -25.15
N GLU A 117 -15.37 -8.80 -23.91
CA GLU A 117 -16.18 -8.39 -22.77
C GLU A 117 -15.63 -7.07 -22.17
N ASN A 118 -16.55 -6.16 -21.85
CA ASN A 118 -16.24 -4.87 -21.25
C ASN A 118 -16.79 -4.80 -19.82
N PHE A 119 -15.92 -4.68 -18.82
CA PHE A 119 -16.35 -4.52 -17.42
C PHE A 119 -16.95 -3.15 -17.09
N ALA A 120 -16.91 -2.20 -18.02
CA ALA A 120 -17.54 -0.88 -17.91
C ALA A 120 -18.84 -0.76 -18.73
N ASP A 121 -19.35 -1.87 -19.31
CA ASP A 121 -20.56 -1.93 -20.13
C ASP A 121 -21.78 -1.25 -19.46
N ARG A 122 -22.01 -1.53 -18.18
CA ARG A 122 -23.15 -1.00 -17.39
C ARG A 122 -23.09 0.49 -17.08
N TRP A 123 -22.07 1.21 -17.55
CA TRP A 123 -22.01 2.67 -17.45
C TRP A 123 -22.86 3.34 -18.52
N VAL A 124 -23.13 2.67 -19.63
CA VAL A 124 -24.04 3.19 -20.68
C VAL A 124 -25.45 3.38 -20.11
N ASP A 125 -25.92 2.42 -19.32
CA ASP A 125 -27.25 2.47 -18.69
C ASP A 125 -27.33 3.47 -17.53
N ASN A 126 -26.19 3.80 -16.91
CA ASN A 126 -26.12 4.73 -15.79
C ASN A 126 -24.80 5.52 -15.80
N PRO A 127 -24.76 6.68 -16.47
CA PRO A 127 -23.58 7.52 -16.59
C PRO A 127 -23.05 8.06 -15.25
N ASN A 128 -23.85 8.05 -14.17
CA ASN A 128 -23.36 8.42 -12.84
C ASN A 128 -22.24 7.47 -12.36
N ARG A 129 -22.27 6.20 -12.77
CA ARG A 129 -21.23 5.23 -12.39
C ARG A 129 -19.87 5.60 -12.95
N GLU A 130 -19.82 6.07 -14.19
CA GLU A 130 -18.57 6.57 -14.79
C GLU A 130 -18.07 7.82 -14.06
N ARG A 131 -18.97 8.80 -13.82
CA ARG A 131 -18.61 10.02 -13.09
C ARG A 131 -18.10 9.73 -11.68
N ASN A 132 -18.79 8.85 -10.96
CA ASN A 132 -18.41 8.43 -9.62
C ASN A 132 -17.09 7.65 -9.60
N PHE A 133 -16.82 6.85 -10.64
CA PHE A 133 -15.53 6.19 -10.80
C PHE A 133 -14.39 7.20 -10.98
N GLY A 134 -14.57 8.17 -11.87
CA GLY A 134 -13.61 9.25 -12.08
C GLY A 134 -13.37 10.09 -10.83
N TYR A 135 -14.43 10.47 -10.12
CA TYR A 135 -14.34 11.15 -8.83
C TYR A 135 -13.54 10.32 -7.81
N TRP A 136 -13.85 9.03 -7.70
CA TRP A 136 -13.18 8.15 -6.76
C TRP A 136 -11.68 7.99 -7.06
N LEU A 137 -11.28 7.91 -8.33
CA LEU A 137 -9.86 7.88 -8.74
C LEU A 137 -9.11 9.14 -8.28
N GLN A 138 -9.70 10.31 -8.45
CA GLN A 138 -9.09 11.56 -7.98
C GLN A 138 -9.01 11.60 -6.45
N LYS A 139 -10.09 11.19 -5.78
CA LYS A 139 -10.17 11.20 -4.32
C LYS A 139 -9.15 10.25 -3.69
N VAL A 140 -9.04 9.02 -4.18
CA VAL A 140 -8.08 8.04 -3.64
C VAL A 140 -6.64 8.50 -3.83
N LYS A 141 -6.31 9.09 -4.99
CA LYS A 141 -4.98 9.67 -5.22
C LYS A 141 -4.67 10.81 -4.26
N SER A 142 -5.60 11.76 -4.11
CA SER A 142 -5.42 12.88 -3.19
C SER A 142 -5.25 12.41 -1.74
N ASP A 143 -6.10 11.48 -1.30
CA ASP A 143 -6.08 10.96 0.07
C ASP A 143 -4.81 10.17 0.39
N PHE A 144 -4.35 9.32 -0.53
CA PHE A 144 -3.08 8.60 -0.33
C PHE A 144 -1.88 9.55 -0.35
N ASN A 145 -1.84 10.56 -1.21
CA ASN A 145 -0.78 11.56 -1.18
C ASN A 145 -0.74 12.29 0.16
N ARG A 146 -1.90 12.63 0.73
CA ARG A 146 -1.99 13.24 2.06
C ARG A 146 -1.46 12.31 3.16
N ILE A 147 -1.76 11.00 3.08
CA ILE A 147 -1.20 10.00 4.01
C ILE A 147 0.32 9.96 3.92
N LEU A 148 0.90 9.99 2.72
CA LEU A 148 2.35 9.90 2.53
C LEU A 148 3.11 11.14 3.00
N THR A 149 2.45 12.29 3.04
CA THR A 149 3.02 13.55 3.55
C THR A 149 2.72 13.81 5.03
N CYS A 150 2.16 12.83 5.74
CA CYS A 150 1.87 12.92 7.16
C CYS A 150 3.11 12.59 8.00
N TYR A 151 3.50 13.47 8.93
CA TYR A 151 4.70 13.29 9.76
C TYR A 151 4.43 13.04 11.25
N ASP A 152 3.18 13.19 11.71
CA ASP A 152 2.81 13.01 13.13
C ASP A 152 1.53 12.17 13.30
N SER A 153 1.39 11.52 14.46
CA SER A 153 0.31 10.57 14.75
C SER A 153 -1.07 11.23 14.81
N ASP A 154 -1.17 12.51 15.20
CA ASP A 154 -2.43 13.25 15.25
C ASP A 154 -2.92 13.60 13.84
N SER A 155 -2.02 14.05 12.97
CA SER A 155 -2.28 14.20 11.55
C SER A 155 -2.66 12.87 10.90
N ALA A 156 -1.96 11.78 11.26
CA ALA A 156 -2.28 10.44 10.76
C ALA A 156 -3.69 10.03 11.18
N ARG A 157 -4.10 10.31 12.42
CA ARG A 157 -5.45 10.03 12.93
C ARG A 157 -6.53 10.78 12.18
N LYS A 158 -6.33 12.08 11.96
CA LYS A 158 -7.27 12.94 11.23
C LYS A 158 -7.41 12.55 9.75
N ILE A 159 -6.35 12.01 9.15
CA ILE A 159 -6.34 11.59 7.75
C ILE A 159 -6.87 10.16 7.59
N LEU A 160 -6.38 9.20 8.37
CA LEU A 160 -6.70 7.77 8.20
C LEU A 160 -8.15 7.47 8.59
N THR A 161 -8.70 8.13 9.61
CA THR A 161 -10.05 7.82 10.13
C THR A 161 -11.14 8.00 9.08
N PRO A 162 -11.22 9.15 8.36
CA PRO A 162 -12.15 9.29 7.23
C PRO A 162 -11.90 8.32 6.06
N ILE A 163 -10.65 7.87 5.85
CA ILE A 163 -10.25 7.06 4.68
C ILE A 163 -10.53 5.56 4.90
N PHE A 164 -10.26 5.04 6.09
CA PHE A 164 -10.31 3.60 6.39
C PHE A 164 -11.31 3.23 7.51
N GLY A 165 -11.86 4.24 8.20
CA GLY A 165 -12.73 4.09 9.36
C GLY A 165 -11.95 3.93 10.66
N GLU A 166 -12.65 4.12 11.79
CA GLU A 166 -12.04 4.20 13.13
C GLU A 166 -11.23 2.96 13.49
N ARG A 167 -11.79 1.77 13.30
CA ARG A 167 -11.16 0.52 13.73
C ARG A 167 -9.79 0.29 13.10
N VAL A 168 -9.69 0.47 11.79
CA VAL A 168 -8.42 0.27 11.05
C VAL A 168 -7.42 1.36 11.41
N SER A 169 -7.90 2.60 11.52
CA SER A 169 -7.07 3.76 11.82
C SER A 169 -6.45 3.66 13.22
N ASN A 170 -7.27 3.41 14.25
CA ASN A 170 -6.80 3.28 15.63
C ASN A 170 -5.75 2.17 15.78
N SER A 171 -5.94 1.04 15.11
CA SER A 171 -4.95 -0.05 15.12
C SER A 171 -3.63 0.30 14.43
N SER A 172 -3.66 1.16 13.42
CA SER A 172 -2.46 1.59 12.68
C SER A 172 -1.70 2.67 13.45
N ILE A 173 -2.43 3.59 14.09
CA ILE A 173 -1.85 4.68 14.87
C ILE A 173 -1.20 4.15 16.15
N ALA A 174 -1.84 3.19 16.85
CA ALA A 174 -1.23 2.56 18.02
C ALA A 174 0.14 1.95 17.68
N LYS A 175 0.26 1.30 16.50
CA LYS A 175 1.55 0.76 16.03
C LYS A 175 2.58 1.85 15.68
N LEU A 176 2.14 2.99 15.16
CA LEU A 176 3.03 4.13 14.91
C LEU A 176 3.54 4.70 16.23
N GLU A 177 2.65 4.89 17.21
CA GLU A 177 2.98 5.38 18.55
C GLU A 177 3.94 4.42 19.28
N GLU A 178 3.68 3.10 19.24
CA GLU A 178 4.58 2.07 19.78
C GLU A 178 5.97 2.11 19.12
N LYS A 179 6.04 2.28 17.80
CA LYS A 179 7.30 2.35 17.05
C LYS A 179 8.08 3.62 17.35
N SER A 180 7.39 4.76 17.50
CA SER A 180 7.99 6.03 17.91
C SER A 180 8.48 6.00 19.37
N GLN A 181 7.83 5.27 20.26
CA GLN A 181 8.28 5.10 21.65
C GLN A 181 9.44 4.11 21.80
N SER A 182 9.51 3.10 20.92
CA SER A 182 10.61 2.12 20.90
C SER A 182 11.86 2.62 20.14
N GLN A 183 11.73 3.68 19.34
CA GLN A 183 12.84 4.53 18.91
C GLN A 183 13.09 5.61 19.96
N ALA A 184 13.79 5.26 21.05
CA ALA A 184 14.21 6.24 22.05
C ALA A 184 14.94 7.43 21.39
N PRO A 185 14.81 8.66 21.91
CA PRO A 185 15.61 9.78 21.44
C PRO A 185 17.09 9.39 21.52
N PHE A 186 17.88 9.74 20.51
CA PHE A 186 19.34 9.75 20.66
C PHE A 186 19.67 10.44 21.98
N ASP A 187 20.25 9.70 22.91
CA ASP A 187 20.67 10.22 24.19
C ASP A 187 21.84 11.19 23.96
N ASN A 188 21.54 12.49 23.91
CA ASN A 188 22.54 13.55 23.81
C ASN A 188 23.34 13.75 25.12
N SER A 189 23.16 12.89 26.14
CA SER A 189 23.95 12.93 27.38
C SER A 189 25.46 12.68 27.18
N VAL A 190 25.86 12.16 26.01
CA VAL A 190 27.29 11.97 25.66
C VAL A 190 27.99 13.29 25.30
N LEU A 191 27.26 14.36 24.96
CA LEU A 191 27.85 15.67 24.58
C LEU A 191 27.89 16.70 25.73
N GLN A 192 27.53 16.32 26.97
CA GLN A 192 27.65 17.18 28.16
C GLN A 192 28.59 16.62 29.24
N LYS A 193 29.57 15.78 28.88
CA LYS A 193 30.72 15.58 29.78
C LYS A 193 31.72 16.70 29.55
N THR A 194 31.74 17.67 30.45
CA THR A 194 32.90 18.56 30.60
C THR A 194 34.16 17.71 30.70
N PRO A 195 35.23 18.00 29.92
CA PRO A 195 36.46 17.23 30.01
C PRO A 195 37.01 17.31 31.44
N PRO A 196 37.46 16.20 32.03
CA PRO A 196 38.06 16.22 33.36
C PRO A 196 39.31 17.11 33.32
N ILE A 197 39.34 18.13 34.19
CA ILE A 197 40.51 18.96 34.38
C ILE A 197 41.58 18.10 35.06
N VAL A 198 42.61 17.73 34.31
CA VAL A 198 43.76 16.99 34.85
C VAL A 198 44.75 18.00 35.40
N ASN A 199 44.77 18.18 36.73
CA ASN A 199 45.80 18.96 37.41
C ASN A 199 47.07 18.10 37.56
N ILE A 200 48.05 18.29 36.68
CA ILE A 200 49.35 17.62 36.74
C ILE A 200 50.25 18.38 37.74
N THR A 201 50.37 17.88 38.96
CA THR A 201 51.18 18.53 40.01
C THR A 201 52.64 18.06 40.08
N ASN A 202 53.07 17.12 39.23
CA ASN A 202 54.49 16.79 39.09
C ASN A 202 54.79 15.96 37.82
N PRO A 203 55.07 16.58 36.65
CA PRO A 203 55.41 15.82 35.45
C PRO A 203 56.85 15.28 35.54
N PRO A 204 57.10 13.99 35.28
CA PRO A 204 58.45 13.44 35.22
C PRO A 204 59.20 13.98 33.98
N LYS A 205 60.44 14.46 34.17
CA LYS A 205 61.31 14.96 33.09
C LYS A 205 61.90 13.79 32.28
N PRO A 206 61.78 13.77 30.94
CA PRO A 206 62.18 12.61 30.14
C PRO A 206 63.63 12.67 29.61
N TRP A 207 64.54 13.37 30.26
CA TRP A 207 65.97 13.36 29.88
C TRP A 207 66.91 13.37 31.07
N ARG A 208 67.72 12.29 31.15
CA ARG A 208 69.05 12.07 31.77
C ARG A 208 69.12 10.58 32.12
N ALA A 209 70.18 9.83 31.85
CA ALA A 209 71.40 9.98 31.07
C ALA A 209 71.88 8.55 30.80
#